data_AF-A0A1B0WSX8-F1
#
_entry.id   AF-A0A1B0WSX8-F1
#
_cell.length_a   1.000
_cell.length_b   1.000
_cell.length_c   1.000
_cell.angle_alpha   90.00
_cell.angle_beta   90.00
_cell.angle_gamma   90.00
#
_symmetry.space_group_name_H-M   'P 1'
#
loop_
_entity.id
_entity.type
_entity.pdbx_description
1 polymer ?
#
loop_
_entity_poly.entity_id
_entity_poly.type
_entity_poly.pdbx_seq_one_letter_code
_entity_poly.pdbx_strand_id
1 'polypeptide(L)'
;MDNVLIPSDMYKQLGRTTPLNDSLKQLFSELDSVQQYELLAESLATVREALMLQQNEMLQNVRKSELSVLPIHMIRDKASSSGGTFLRWRSFQASKTGDAVLNPVFNNPQLSSDLRQKLVSAEKERILINLQVSVLNFMMRQVSSAVDKIKEIEDHL
;
A
#
# COMPACT_ATOMS: atom_id res chain seq x y z
N MET A 1 17.13 -7.58 10.19
CA MET A 1 16.20 -8.42 9.43
C MET A 1 16.20 -7.83 8.05
N ASP A 2 16.71 -8.58 7.07
CA ASP A 2 16.74 -8.13 5.70
C ASP A 2 15.32 -8.14 5.12
N ASN A 3 15.00 -7.16 4.29
CA ASN A 3 13.70 -7.11 3.63
C ASN A 3 13.55 -8.33 2.71
N VAL A 4 12.37 -8.93 2.71
CA VAL A 4 12.06 -10.13 1.93
C VAL A 4 11.31 -9.79 0.64
N LEU A 5 10.46 -8.77 0.65
CA LEU A 5 9.57 -8.41 -0.46
C LEU A 5 9.80 -6.99 -0.99
N ILE A 6 10.17 -6.05 -0.14
CA ILE A 6 10.42 -4.65 -0.50
C ILE A 6 11.92 -4.42 -0.68
N PRO A 7 12.39 -4.03 -1.88
CA PRO A 7 13.80 -3.70 -2.10
C PRO A 7 14.32 -2.65 -1.10
N SER A 8 15.58 -2.79 -0.66
CA SER A 8 16.16 -1.89 0.35
C SER A 8 16.24 -0.43 -0.10
N ASP A 9 16.30 -0.18 -1.41
CA ASP A 9 16.33 1.15 -2.00
C ASP A 9 14.95 1.67 -2.44
N MET A 10 13.88 0.89 -2.29
CA MET A 10 12.54 1.23 -2.77
C MET A 10 12.08 2.62 -2.33
N TYR A 11 12.17 2.93 -1.03
CA TYR A 11 11.73 4.22 -0.50
C TYR A 11 12.59 5.39 -0.97
N LYS A 12 13.88 5.14 -1.22
CA LYS A 12 14.78 6.13 -1.80
C LYS A 12 14.43 6.40 -3.26
N GLN A 13 14.07 5.36 -4.03
CA GLN A 13 13.58 5.52 -5.39
C GLN A 13 12.24 6.26 -5.39
N LEU A 14 11.28 5.85 -4.55
CA LEU A 14 9.97 6.48 -4.42
C LEU A 14 10.09 7.99 -4.21
N GLY A 15 10.92 8.43 -3.27
CA GLY A 15 11.12 9.86 -3.00
C GLY A 15 11.87 10.63 -4.10
N ARG A 16 12.52 9.93 -5.05
CA ARG A 16 13.26 10.53 -6.17
C ARG A 16 12.47 10.52 -7.48
N THR A 17 11.63 9.52 -7.69
CA THR A 17 10.90 9.30 -8.95
C THR A 17 9.44 9.71 -8.88
N THR A 18 8.95 10.11 -7.70
CA THR A 18 7.58 10.58 -7.48
C THR A 18 7.58 11.91 -6.74
N PRO A 19 6.48 12.70 -6.79
CA PRO A 19 6.40 13.96 -6.08
C PRO A 19 6.11 13.80 -4.58
N LEU A 20 6.40 12.64 -3.96
CA LEU A 20 6.01 12.33 -2.58
C LEU A 20 6.40 13.43 -1.57
N ASN A 21 7.66 13.86 -1.59
CA ASN A 21 8.15 14.84 -0.64
C ASN A 21 7.48 16.20 -0.84
N ASP A 22 7.32 16.62 -2.08
CA ASP A 22 6.73 17.92 -2.42
C ASP A 22 5.21 17.91 -2.20
N SER A 23 4.54 16.79 -2.48
CA SER A 23 3.11 16.60 -2.20
C SER A 23 2.81 16.71 -0.71
N LEU A 24 3.63 16.08 0.15
CA LEU A 24 3.45 16.18 1.59
C LEU A 24 3.73 17.60 2.10
N LYS A 25 4.73 18.29 1.58
CA LYS A 25 4.97 19.70 1.92
C LYS A 25 3.80 20.57 1.50
N GLN A 26 3.34 20.42 0.25
CA GLN A 26 2.26 21.20 -0.32
C GLN A 26 0.92 20.98 0.42
N LEU A 27 0.64 19.75 0.86
CA LEU A 27 -0.54 19.43 1.67
C LEU A 27 -0.61 20.23 2.98
N PHE A 28 0.53 20.59 3.56
CA PHE A 28 0.64 21.39 4.79
C PHE A 28 1.11 22.82 4.51
N SER A 29 0.94 23.31 3.29
CA SER A 29 1.23 24.68 2.87
C SER A 29 -0.05 25.45 2.58
N GLU A 30 0.07 26.76 2.36
CA GLU A 30 -1.03 27.59 1.88
C GLU A 30 -1.42 27.18 0.45
N LEU A 31 -2.72 27.02 0.21
CA LEU A 31 -3.31 26.74 -1.09
C LEU A 31 -4.43 27.75 -1.35
N ASP A 32 -4.27 28.59 -2.37
CA ASP A 32 -5.10 29.79 -2.59
C ASP A 32 -6.07 29.68 -3.78
N SER A 33 -5.99 28.60 -4.53
CA SER A 33 -6.75 28.41 -5.78
C SER A 33 -7.12 26.95 -6.00
N VAL A 34 -8.30 26.71 -6.58
CA VAL A 34 -8.80 25.36 -6.93
C VAL A 34 -7.76 24.55 -7.71
N GLN A 35 -7.05 25.20 -8.64
CA GLN A 35 -6.04 24.54 -9.48
C GLN A 35 -4.89 23.96 -8.64
N GLN A 36 -4.48 24.61 -7.53
CA GLN A 36 -3.45 24.06 -6.66
C GLN A 36 -3.91 22.81 -5.90
N TYR A 37 -5.19 22.74 -5.50
CA TYR A 37 -5.75 21.54 -4.89
C TYR A 37 -5.85 20.40 -5.91
N GLU A 38 -6.24 20.68 -7.14
CA GLU A 38 -6.29 19.68 -8.22
C GLU A 38 -4.89 19.10 -8.51
N LEU A 39 -3.87 19.96 -8.65
CA LEU A 39 -2.49 19.52 -8.85
C LEU A 39 -1.96 18.69 -7.67
N LEU A 40 -2.34 19.03 -6.44
CA LEU A 40 -1.99 18.24 -5.26
C LEU A 40 -2.66 16.85 -5.31
N ALA A 41 -3.93 16.77 -5.71
CA ALA A 41 -4.65 15.51 -5.86
C ALA A 41 -3.98 14.59 -6.91
N GLU A 42 -3.58 15.15 -8.05
CA GLU A 42 -2.84 14.45 -9.11
C GLU A 42 -1.46 13.97 -8.63
N SER A 43 -0.76 14.81 -7.88
CA SER A 43 0.56 14.47 -7.32
C SER A 43 0.46 13.30 -6.34
N LEU A 44 -0.54 13.32 -5.44
CA LEU A 44 -0.84 12.21 -4.54
C LEU A 44 -1.24 10.94 -5.30
N ALA A 45 -2.00 11.06 -6.40
CA ALA A 45 -2.36 9.92 -7.25
C ALA A 45 -1.11 9.27 -7.88
N THR A 46 -0.15 10.07 -8.32
CA THR A 46 1.11 9.60 -8.90
C THR A 46 1.91 8.77 -7.88
N VAL A 47 2.01 9.23 -6.64
CA VAL A 47 2.67 8.48 -5.56
C VAL A 47 1.93 7.18 -5.27
N ARG A 48 0.59 7.22 -5.23
CA ARG A 48 -0.23 6.02 -5.01
C ARG A 48 0.04 4.99 -6.08
N GLU A 49 0.06 5.36 -7.36
CA GLU A 49 0.34 4.43 -8.46
C GLU A 49 1.72 3.78 -8.33
N ALA A 50 2.74 4.52 -7.93
CA ALA A 50 4.06 3.94 -7.69
C ALA A 50 4.04 2.88 -6.57
N LEU A 51 3.31 3.10 -5.47
CA LEU A 51 3.13 2.09 -4.43
C LEU A 51 2.28 0.90 -4.92
N MET A 52 1.29 1.13 -5.79
CA MET A 52 0.53 0.06 -6.42
C MET A 52 1.41 -0.79 -7.34
N LEU A 53 2.40 -0.20 -8.04
CA LEU A 53 3.41 -0.96 -8.78
C LEU A 53 4.29 -1.76 -7.82
N GLN A 54 4.73 -1.17 -6.71
CA GLN A 54 5.51 -1.89 -5.70
C GLN A 54 4.75 -3.10 -5.13
N GLN A 55 3.45 -2.97 -4.90
CA GLN A 55 2.62 -4.09 -4.47
C GLN A 55 2.61 -5.23 -5.52
N ASN A 56 2.67 -4.93 -6.82
CA ASN A 56 2.77 -5.97 -7.86
C ASN A 56 4.11 -6.69 -7.79
N GLU A 57 5.19 -5.96 -7.56
CA GLU A 57 6.52 -6.55 -7.35
C GLU A 57 6.54 -7.44 -6.11
N MET A 58 5.95 -7.00 -5.00
CA MET A 58 5.84 -7.81 -3.78
C MET A 58 5.13 -9.14 -4.04
N LEU A 59 4.06 -9.15 -4.85
CA LEU A 59 3.39 -10.40 -5.24
C LEU A 59 4.33 -11.34 -6.01
N GLN A 60 5.18 -10.81 -6.89
CA GLN A 60 6.17 -11.62 -7.60
C GLN A 60 7.30 -12.08 -6.67
N ASN A 61 7.73 -11.23 -5.73
CA ASN A 61 8.79 -11.55 -4.78
C ASN A 61 8.36 -12.67 -3.83
N VAL A 62 7.11 -12.69 -3.37
CA VAL A 62 6.56 -13.82 -2.61
C VAL A 62 6.70 -15.12 -3.41
N ARG A 63 6.30 -15.11 -4.69
CA ARG A 63 6.33 -16.30 -5.56
C ARG A 63 7.75 -16.80 -5.86
N LYS A 64 8.73 -15.90 -5.91
CA LYS A 64 10.14 -16.22 -6.17
C LYS A 64 10.92 -16.57 -4.90
N SER A 65 10.41 -16.19 -3.73
CA SER A 65 11.04 -16.47 -2.44
C SER A 65 10.75 -17.90 -1.97
N GLU A 66 11.45 -18.32 -0.92
CA GLU A 66 11.18 -19.56 -0.21
C GLU A 66 9.79 -19.62 0.43
N LEU A 67 9.09 -18.49 0.57
CA LEU A 67 7.70 -18.46 1.07
C LEU A 67 6.73 -19.17 0.13
N SER A 68 7.12 -19.39 -1.13
CA SER A 68 6.32 -20.10 -2.13
C SER A 68 6.00 -21.56 -1.76
N VAL A 69 6.76 -22.17 -0.85
CA VAL A 69 6.52 -23.55 -0.37
C VAL A 69 5.39 -23.63 0.65
N LEU A 70 4.97 -22.49 1.22
CA LEU A 70 3.93 -22.45 2.23
C LEU A 70 2.55 -22.68 1.58
N PRO A 71 1.56 -23.25 2.30
CA PRO A 71 0.21 -23.50 1.78
C PRO A 71 -0.65 -22.22 1.71
N ILE A 72 -0.01 -21.07 1.49
CA ILE A 72 -0.61 -19.75 1.42
C ILE A 72 -0.02 -18.97 0.24
N HIS A 73 -0.77 -18.00 -0.25
CA HIS A 73 -0.29 -17.09 -1.28
C HIS A 73 -0.76 -15.67 -0.99
N MET A 74 0.00 -14.70 -1.48
CA MET A 74 -0.39 -13.29 -1.42
C MET A 74 -1.22 -12.96 -2.65
N ILE A 75 -2.33 -12.25 -2.42
CA ILE A 75 -3.16 -11.70 -3.48
C ILE A 75 -3.35 -10.21 -3.30
N ARG A 76 -3.79 -9.59 -4.38
CA ARG A 76 -4.37 -8.27 -4.40
C ARG A 76 -5.89 -8.42 -4.28
N ASP A 77 -6.43 -8.09 -3.11
CA ASP A 77 -7.86 -8.16 -2.85
C ASP A 77 -8.49 -6.79 -3.11
N LYS A 78 -9.56 -6.77 -3.90
CA LYS A 78 -10.41 -5.60 -4.08
C LYS A 78 -11.40 -5.58 -2.91
N ALA A 79 -11.03 -4.95 -1.80
CA ALA A 79 -11.91 -4.90 -0.64
C ALA A 79 -12.83 -3.66 -0.69
N SER A 80 -14.13 -3.94 -0.84
CA SER A 80 -15.35 -3.17 -0.53
C SER A 80 -15.31 -1.63 -0.35
N SER A 81 -16.29 -0.98 -0.99
CA SER A 81 -16.83 0.40 -0.85
C SER A 81 -15.88 1.60 -0.93
N SER A 82 -14.58 1.45 -0.69
CA SER A 82 -13.59 2.56 -0.72
C SER A 82 -12.74 2.62 -1.98
N GLY A 83 -12.87 1.66 -2.90
CA GLY A 83 -12.04 1.54 -4.12
C GLY A 83 -10.60 1.11 -3.88
N GLY A 84 -10.19 0.95 -2.62
CA GLY A 84 -8.84 0.55 -2.23
C GLY A 84 -8.52 -0.89 -2.60
N THR A 85 -7.32 -1.09 -3.12
CA THR A 85 -6.81 -2.39 -3.52
C THR A 85 -5.64 -2.77 -2.60
N PHE A 86 -5.78 -3.88 -1.87
CA PHE A 86 -4.90 -4.21 -0.75
C PHE A 86 -4.26 -5.59 -0.88
N LEU A 87 -3.03 -5.74 -0.39
CA LEU A 87 -2.39 -7.05 -0.30
C LEU A 87 -2.94 -7.86 0.88
N ARG A 88 -3.25 -9.13 0.65
CA ARG A 88 -3.76 -10.08 1.67
C ARG A 88 -3.19 -11.47 1.46
N TRP A 89 -2.96 -12.19 2.55
CA TRP A 89 -2.70 -13.63 2.50
C TRP A 89 -4.00 -14.42 2.35
N ARG A 90 -3.94 -15.47 1.53
CA ARG A 90 -5.01 -16.44 1.28
C ARG A 90 -4.45 -17.85 1.40
N SER A 91 -5.28 -18.77 1.89
CA SER A 91 -4.96 -20.20 1.83
C SER A 91 -5.26 -20.74 0.42
N PHE A 92 -4.51 -21.74 -0.03
CA PHE A 92 -4.89 -22.50 -1.23
C PHE A 92 -6.10 -23.41 -1.02
N GLN A 93 -6.38 -23.79 0.23
CA GLN A 93 -7.34 -24.85 0.57
C GLN A 93 -8.65 -24.31 1.15
N ALA A 94 -8.73 -23.04 1.54
CA ALA A 94 -9.91 -22.46 2.17
C ALA A 94 -10.16 -21.01 1.73
N SER A 95 -11.42 -20.58 1.76
CA SER A 95 -11.86 -19.20 1.50
C SER A 95 -11.49 -18.21 2.62
N LYS A 96 -10.82 -18.66 3.68
CA LYS A 96 -10.41 -17.85 4.83
C LYS A 96 -9.41 -16.75 4.44
N THR A 97 -9.40 -15.65 5.19
CA THR A 97 -8.56 -14.46 4.98
C THR A 97 -7.80 -14.08 6.23
N GLY A 98 -6.71 -13.32 6.06
CA GLY A 98 -6.05 -12.60 7.15
C GLY A 98 -5.48 -13.53 8.22
N ASP A 99 -5.69 -13.19 9.50
CA ASP A 99 -5.11 -13.93 10.64
C ASP A 99 -5.52 -15.40 10.69
N ALA A 100 -6.71 -15.73 10.18
CA ALA A 100 -7.20 -17.10 10.08
C ALA A 100 -6.39 -17.95 9.07
N VAL A 101 -5.61 -17.31 8.19
CA VAL A 101 -4.69 -17.96 7.23
C VAL A 101 -3.28 -18.05 7.79
N LEU A 102 -2.79 -17.00 8.46
CA LEU A 102 -1.41 -16.94 8.96
C LEU A 102 -1.20 -17.72 10.26
N ASN A 103 -2.15 -17.66 11.21
CA ASN A 103 -1.99 -18.30 12.52
C ASN A 103 -1.70 -19.81 12.45
N PRO A 104 -2.38 -20.61 11.59
CA PRO A 104 -2.04 -22.02 11.43
C PRO A 104 -0.61 -22.25 10.91
N VAL A 105 -0.11 -21.37 10.04
CA VAL A 105 1.24 -21.47 9.48
C VAL A 105 2.28 -21.12 10.54
N PHE A 106 2.07 -20.04 11.31
CA PHE A 106 2.94 -19.67 12.42
C PHE A 106 2.95 -20.71 13.54
N ASN A 107 1.84 -21.40 13.78
CA ASN A 107 1.75 -22.40 14.83
C ASN A 107 2.23 -23.79 14.39
N ASN A 108 2.63 -23.98 13.12
CA ASN A 108 3.17 -25.25 12.65
C ASN A 108 4.55 -25.52 13.30
N PRO A 109 4.70 -26.58 14.12
CA PRO A 109 5.97 -26.90 14.77
C PRO A 109 7.04 -27.40 13.77
N GLN A 110 6.63 -27.86 12.58
CA GLN A 110 7.55 -28.31 11.53
C GLN A 110 8.11 -27.18 10.68
N LEU A 111 7.63 -25.94 10.87
CA LEU A 111 8.14 -24.79 10.13
C LEU A 111 9.52 -24.38 10.67
N SER A 112 10.53 -24.37 9.79
CA SER A 112 11.88 -23.95 10.17
C SER A 112 11.90 -22.51 10.71
N SER A 113 12.83 -22.24 11.63
CA SER A 113 12.96 -20.91 12.24
C SER A 113 13.27 -19.83 11.20
N ASP A 114 14.08 -20.15 10.19
CA ASP A 114 14.43 -19.24 9.10
C ASP A 114 13.21 -18.87 8.25
N LEU A 115 12.42 -19.87 7.81
CA LEU A 115 11.22 -19.62 7.01
C LEU A 115 10.15 -18.87 7.81
N ARG A 116 10.06 -19.14 9.12
CA ARG A 116 9.20 -18.37 10.04
C ARG A 116 9.63 -16.91 10.12
N GLN A 117 10.93 -16.63 10.24
CA GLN A 117 11.44 -15.25 10.27
C GLN A 117 11.16 -14.52 8.95
N LYS A 118 11.35 -15.20 7.81
CA LYS A 118 11.02 -14.65 6.48
C LYS A 118 9.54 -14.33 6.35
N LEU A 119 8.65 -15.20 6.84
CA LEU A 119 7.20 -14.96 6.83
C LEU A 119 6.82 -13.78 7.73
N VAL A 120 7.44 -13.64 8.91
CA VAL A 120 7.23 -12.47 9.79
C VAL A 120 7.68 -11.18 9.09
N SER A 121 8.84 -11.18 8.42
CA SER A 121 9.33 -10.01 7.69
C SER A 121 8.37 -9.63 6.55
N ALA A 122 7.97 -10.61 5.75
CA ALA A 122 7.02 -10.42 4.66
C ALA A 122 5.66 -9.87 5.14
N GLU A 123 5.16 -10.33 6.30
CA GLU A 123 3.91 -9.81 6.86
C GLU A 123 4.05 -8.36 7.35
N LYS A 124 5.18 -8.01 8.00
CA LYS A 124 5.46 -6.61 8.38
C LYS A 124 5.49 -5.69 7.17
N GLU A 125 6.13 -6.13 6.08
CA GLU A 125 6.20 -5.38 4.82
C GLU A 125 4.82 -5.23 4.16
N ARG A 126 3.99 -6.28 4.17
CA ARG A 126 2.61 -6.23 3.68
C ARG A 126 1.73 -5.27 4.49
N ILE A 127 1.87 -5.26 5.82
CA ILE A 127 1.18 -4.30 6.70
C ILE A 127 1.59 -2.87 6.33
N LEU A 128 2.90 -2.62 6.22
CA LEU A 128 3.45 -1.30 5.95
C LEU A 128 2.97 -0.72 4.61
N ILE A 129 3.06 -1.49 3.51
CA ILE A 129 2.64 -1.00 2.20
C ILE A 129 1.13 -0.73 2.15
N ASN A 130 0.32 -1.56 2.82
CA ASN A 130 -1.13 -1.34 2.91
C ASN A 130 -1.46 -0.10 3.74
N LEU A 131 -0.72 0.17 4.82
CA LEU A 131 -0.85 1.40 5.60
C LEU A 131 -0.58 2.63 4.72
N GLN A 132 0.54 2.64 4.00
CA GLN A 132 0.94 3.75 3.14
C GLN A 132 -0.10 4.03 2.03
N VAL A 133 -0.59 2.99 1.36
CA VAL A 133 -1.66 3.11 0.37
C VAL A 133 -2.96 3.61 1.00
N SER A 134 -3.30 3.18 2.22
CA SER A 134 -4.48 3.66 2.95
C SER A 134 -4.40 5.15 3.26
N VAL A 135 -3.24 5.62 3.72
CA VAL A 135 -2.99 7.03 4.03
C VAL A 135 -3.09 7.88 2.75
N LEU A 136 -2.49 7.46 1.64
CA LEU A 136 -2.62 8.16 0.35
C LEU A 136 -4.08 8.22 -0.12
N ASN A 137 -4.81 7.10 -0.08
CA ASN A 137 -6.23 7.09 -0.46
C ASN A 137 -7.08 8.01 0.44
N PHE A 138 -6.74 8.12 1.72
CA PHE A 138 -7.41 9.06 2.61
C PHE A 138 -7.09 10.52 2.23
N MET A 139 -5.81 10.88 2.09
CA MET A 139 -5.39 12.23 1.70
C MET A 139 -6.02 12.66 0.38
N MET A 140 -5.98 11.79 -0.65
CA MET A 140 -6.61 12.07 -1.93
C MET A 140 -8.11 12.38 -1.80
N ARG A 141 -8.85 11.58 -1.02
CA ARG A 141 -10.29 11.84 -0.79
C ARG A 141 -10.54 13.18 -0.10
N GLN A 142 -9.68 13.56 0.85
CA GLN A 142 -9.81 14.86 1.53
C GLN A 142 -9.52 16.02 0.58
N VAL A 143 -8.46 15.92 -0.23
CA VAL A 143 -8.11 16.96 -1.21
C VAL A 143 -9.21 17.09 -2.27
N SER A 144 -9.69 15.99 -2.86
CA SER A 144 -10.80 16.05 -3.82
C SER A 144 -12.09 16.62 -3.21
N SER A 145 -12.42 16.25 -1.97
CA SER A 145 -13.59 16.84 -1.30
C SER A 145 -13.42 18.35 -1.04
N ALA A 146 -12.19 18.83 -0.83
CA ALA A 146 -11.92 20.26 -0.69
C ALA A 146 -12.08 20.99 -2.04
N VAL A 147 -11.58 20.40 -3.13
CA VAL A 147 -11.79 20.92 -4.50
C VAL A 147 -13.28 21.15 -4.77
N ASP A 148 -14.12 20.15 -4.53
CA ASP A 148 -15.56 20.23 -4.82
C ASP A 148 -16.23 21.36 -4.02
N LYS A 149 -15.89 21.50 -2.73
CA LYS A 149 -16.44 22.56 -1.86
C LYS A 149 -15.98 23.95 -2.25
N ILE A 150 -14.72 24.12 -2.64
CA ILE A 150 -14.18 25.42 -3.03
C ILE A 150 -14.80 25.85 -4.36
N LYS A 151 -14.91 24.94 -5.34
CA LYS A 151 -15.62 25.21 -6.60
C LYS A 151 -17.05 25.67 -6.37
N GLU A 152 -17.79 24.97 -5.49
CA GLU A 152 -19.16 25.36 -5.13
C GLU A 152 -19.23 26.78 -4.55
N ILE A 153 -18.24 27.20 -3.75
CA ILE A 153 -18.17 28.56 -3.20
C ILE A 153 -17.81 29.58 -4.29
N GLU A 154 -16.84 29.27 -5.15
CA GLU A 154 -16.39 30.15 -6.24
C GLU A 154 -17.48 30.35 -7.31
N ASP A 155 -18.36 29.38 -7.53
CA ASP A 155 -19.52 29.50 -8.44
C ASP A 155 -20.53 30.59 -8.02
N HIS A 156 -20.41 31.13 -6.80
CA HIS A 156 -21.22 32.26 -6.30
C HIS A 156 -20.62 33.64 -6.57
N LEU A 157 -19.43 33.73 -7.19
CA LEU A 157 -18.76 34.97 -7.59
C LEU A 157 -19.13 35.39 -9.02
#